data_AF-A0A3D5FA26-F1
#
_entry.id   AF-A0A3D5FA26-F1
#
_cell.length_a   1.000
_cell.length_b   1.000
_cell.length_c   1.000
_cell.angle_alpha   90.00
_cell.angle_beta   90.00
_cell.angle_gamma   90.00
#
_symmetry.space_group_name_H-M   'P 1'
#
loop_
_entity.id
_entity.type
_entity.pdbx_description
1 polymer ?
#
loop_
_entity_poly.entity_id
_entity_poly.type
_entity_poly.pdbx_seq_one_letter_code
_entity_poly.pdbx_strand_id
1 'polypeptide(L)' 'MQGLIDLTKKGFFPEGSKVLYAHLGGAPALNGYSYHYKDG' A
#
# COMPACT_ATOMS: atom_id res chain seq x y z
N MET A 1 1.86 -0.94 -0.87
CA MET A 1 0.55 -1.19 -0.22
C MET A 1 -0.49 -1.83 -1.14
N GLN A 2 -0.59 -1.45 -2.42
CA GLN A 2 -1.57 -2.00 -3.35
C GLN A 2 -1.67 -3.53 -3.36
N GLY A 3 -0.53 -4.25 -3.39
CA GLY A 3 -0.53 -5.72 -3.35
C GLY A 3 -1.14 -6.32 -2.08
N LEU A 4 -0.88 -5.72 -0.90
CA LEU A 4 -1.49 -6.18 0.35
C LEU A 4 -3.02 -6.02 0.31
N ILE A 5 -3.51 -4.87 -0.19
CA ILE A 5 -4.95 -4.62 -0.35
C ILE A 5 -5.57 -5.64 -1.32
N ASP A 6 -4.91 -5.92 -2.44
CA ASP A 6 -5.39 -6.87 -3.44
C ASP A 6 -5.49 -8.29 -2.87
N LEU A 7 -4.46 -8.74 -2.14
CA LEU A 7 -4.47 -10.05 -1.46
C LEU A 7 -5.60 -10.14 -0.43
N THR A 8 -5.84 -9.08 0.36
CA THR A 8 -6.96 -9.04 1.30
C THR A 8 -8.31 -9.11 0.57
N LYS A 9 -8.49 -8.34 -0.51
CA LYS A 9 -9.74 -8.34 -1.30
C LYS A 9 -10.02 -9.70 -1.95
N LYS A 10 -8.98 -10.45 -2.32
CA LYS A 10 -9.09 -11.78 -2.89
C LYS A 10 -9.30 -12.89 -1.86
N GLY A 11 -9.38 -12.56 -0.56
CA GLY A 11 -9.53 -13.54 0.51
C GLY A 11 -8.31 -14.45 0.67
N PHE A 12 -7.13 -13.99 0.26
CA PHE A 12 -5.89 -14.78 0.32
C PHE A 12 -5.51 -15.13 1.76
N PHE A 13 -5.77 -14.22 2.71
CA PHE A 13 -5.56 -14.46 4.13
C PHE A 13 -6.83 -15.06 4.75
N PRO A 14 -6.73 -16.11 5.58
CA PRO A 14 -7.87 -16.62 6.33
C PRO A 14 -8.55 -15.54 7.17
N GLU A 15 -9.87 -15.66 7.35
CA GLU A 15 -10.63 -14.74 8.20
C GLU A 15 -10.04 -14.66 9.61
N GLY A 16 -9.97 -13.44 10.16
CA GLY A 16 -9.39 -13.18 11.48
C GLY A 16 -7.86 -13.12 11.52
N SER A 17 -7.16 -13.30 10.39
CA SER A 17 -5.70 -13.18 10.33
C SER A 17 -5.22 -11.78 10.72
N LYS A 18 -4.16 -11.70 11.53
CA LYS A 18 -3.45 -10.45 11.85
C LYS A 18 -2.24 -10.32 10.94
N VAL A 19 -2.26 -9.34 10.04
CA VAL A 19 -1.19 -9.15 9.04
C VAL A 19 -0.30 -7.98 9.43
N LEU A 20 1.00 -8.22 9.54
CA LEU A 20 1.98 -7.18 9.81
C LEU A 20 2.48 -6.56 8.50
N TYR A 21 2.15 -5.29 8.28
CA TYR A 21 2.71 -4.51 7.19
C TYR A 21 3.99 -3.79 7.65
N ALA A 22 5.13 -4.16 7.07
CA ALA A 22 6.38 -3.47 7.29
C ALA A 22 6.51 -2.27 6.31
N HIS A 23 6.39 -1.06 6.84
CA HIS A 23 6.62 0.16 6.07
C HIS A 23 8.12 0.50 6.05
N LEU A 24 8.77 0.28 4.91
CA LEU A 24 10.23 0.44 4.77
C LEU A 24 10.68 1.88 4.40
N GLY A 25 9.75 2.83 4.31
CA GLY A 25 10.04 4.22 3.95
C GLY A 25 9.88 4.51 2.46
N GLY A 26 10.67 5.48 1.94
CA GLY A 26 10.62 5.94 0.55
C GLY A 26 9.66 7.11 0.28
N ALA A 27 8.94 7.60 1.29
CA ALA A 27 8.00 8.71 1.16
C ALA A 27 8.56 9.98 0.47
N PRO A 28 9.82 10.41 0.71
CA PRO A 28 10.36 11.61 0.04
C PRO A 28 10.42 11.52 -1.49
N ALA A 29 10.45 10.31 -2.07
CA ALA A 29 10.44 10.12 -3.52
C ALA A 29 9.15 10.62 -4.18
N LEU A 30 8.05 10.74 -3.41
CA LEU A 30 6.77 11.27 -3.88
C LEU A 30 6.91 12.65 -4.53
N ASN A 31 7.85 13.48 -4.05
CA ASN A 31 8.11 14.80 -4.60
C ASN A 31 8.49 14.78 -6.09
N GLY A 32 9.12 13.69 -6.56
CA GLY A 32 9.46 13.50 -7.98
C GLY A 32 8.24 13.18 -8.87
N TYR A 33 7.08 12.90 -8.27
CA TYR A 33 5.83 12.54 -8.95
C TYR A 33 4.75 13.61 -8.76
N SER A 34 5.15 14.86 -8.47
CA SER A 34 4.24 15.96 -8.12
C SER A 34 3.10 16.17 -9.13
N TYR A 35 3.38 16.11 -10.43
CA TYR A 35 2.35 16.27 -11.46
C TYR A 35 1.31 15.14 -11.44
N HIS A 36 1.74 13.90 -11.14
CA HIS A 36 0.83 12.76 -11.07
C HIS A 36 -0.20 12.89 -9.94
N TYR A 37 0.19 13.57 -8.85
CA TYR A 37 -0.64 13.78 -7.66
C TYR A 37 -1.08 15.24 -7.51
N LYS A 38 -1.16 16.00 -8.61
CA LYS A 38 -1.44 17.45 -8.56
C LYS A 38 -2.82 17.81 -8.01
N ASP A 39 -3.78 16.89 -8.09
CA ASP A 39 -5.18 17.10 -7.65
C ASP A 39 -5.56 16.21 -6.45
N GLY A 40 -4.60 15.47 -5.87
CA GLY A 40 -4.86 14.43 -4.86
C GLY A 40 -5.36 13.12 -5.45
#